data_AF-A0A959PWQ8-F1
#
_entry.id   AF-A0A959PWQ8-F1
#
_cell.length_a   1.000
_cell.length_b   1.000
_cell.length_c   1.000
_cell.angle_alpha   90.00
_cell.angle_beta   90.00
_cell.angle_gamma   90.00
#
_symmetry.space_group_name_H-M   'P 1'
#
loop_
_entity.id
_entity.type
_entity.pdbx_description
1 polymer ?
#
loop_
_entity_poly.entity_id
_entity_poly.type
_entity_poly.pdbx_seq_one_letter_code
_entity_poly.pdbx_strand_id
1 'polypeptide(L)'
;MIDPGRFTNHRTFSSDGEKLQSAHIPSIRNLKLLLVTSIWVWLSCASTRNIPFHANALKEVNRNLILDKADPYKIGVERRASCGVIILNNLDFNYGVLEMDLQSEDISDAIGIAFNIENDSIYECVGFQPLSNPENQVQYAATYIAKPGWQSSGYESGISHNRAGEFSIKADPAGWITIRLKITPHQVIVWDKKNINQRLELERPASSVSKKVGLWAGPNSSGYLKNLNLIKVNN
;
A
#
# COMPACT_ATOMS: atom_id res chain seq x y z
N MET A 1 -34.48 -57.26 39.91
CA MET A 1 -35.62 -56.46 40.39
C MET A 1 -35.70 -55.26 39.45
N ILE A 2 -36.16 -55.43 38.20
CA ILE A 2 -37.54 -55.63 37.70
C ILE A 2 -38.38 -54.34 37.80
N ASP A 3 -38.82 -53.90 36.61
CA ASP A 3 -39.84 -52.94 36.10
C ASP A 3 -41.24 -53.02 36.82
N PRO A 4 -42.37 -52.36 36.42
CA PRO A 4 -42.65 -51.33 35.38
C PRO A 4 -43.68 -50.21 35.74
N GLY A 5 -44.08 -49.36 34.77
CA GLY A 5 -45.45 -48.76 34.70
C GLY A 5 -45.54 -47.30 34.16
N ARG A 6 -45.99 -47.02 32.93
CA ARG A 6 -47.38 -46.84 32.39
C ARG A 6 -48.12 -45.55 32.85
N PHE A 7 -48.60 -44.62 32.01
CA PHE A 7 -49.48 -44.59 30.79
C PHE A 7 -51.02 -44.62 31.03
N THR A 8 -51.70 -43.51 30.68
CA THR A 8 -53.05 -43.32 30.06
C THR A 8 -53.10 -41.92 29.38
N ASN A 9 -53.91 -41.51 28.39
CA ASN A 9 -54.98 -42.06 27.51
C ASN A 9 -56.48 -41.78 27.83
N HIS A 10 -57.05 -40.63 27.38
CA HIS A 10 -58.45 -40.41 26.92
C HIS A 10 -58.54 -39.04 26.19
N ARG A 11 -59.06 -38.77 24.97
CA ARG A 11 -60.14 -39.23 24.04
C ARG A 11 -61.55 -38.62 24.21
N THR A 12 -61.90 -37.69 23.30
CA THR A 12 -63.14 -37.59 22.45
C THR A 12 -62.78 -36.62 21.29
N PHE A 13 -62.98 -36.83 19.99
CA PHE A 13 -64.10 -37.26 19.11
C PHE A 13 -65.18 -36.20 18.80
N SER A 14 -65.20 -35.73 17.55
CA SER A 14 -66.37 -35.24 16.80
C SER A 14 -66.14 -35.49 15.30
N SER A 15 -67.21 -35.58 14.50
CA SER A 15 -67.24 -36.23 13.17
C SER A 15 -67.43 -35.27 11.99
N ASP A 16 -67.65 -35.88 10.81
CA ASP A 16 -68.14 -35.32 9.54
C ASP A 16 -67.04 -34.76 8.60
N GLY A 17 -66.98 -35.10 7.31
CA GLY A 17 -67.82 -36.01 6.51
C GLY A 17 -67.14 -36.39 5.17
N GLU A 18 -67.74 -37.33 4.44
CA GLU A 18 -67.17 -37.97 3.24
C GLU A 18 -66.96 -37.04 2.03
N LYS A 19 -65.93 -37.30 1.20
CA LYS A 19 -66.12 -37.98 -0.11
C LYS A 19 -64.81 -38.28 -0.86
N LEU A 20 -64.76 -39.46 -1.47
CA LEU A 20 -63.71 -39.91 -2.38
C LEU A 20 -63.92 -39.32 -3.79
N GLN A 21 -62.87 -38.78 -4.41
CA GLN A 21 -62.71 -38.75 -5.87
C GLN A 21 -61.24 -38.98 -6.24
N SER A 22 -61.02 -39.69 -7.35
CA SER A 22 -59.72 -40.23 -7.74
C SER A 22 -58.98 -39.37 -8.77
N ALA A 23 -57.66 -39.52 -8.75
CA ALA A 23 -56.73 -39.35 -9.88
C ALA A 23 -56.66 -37.99 -10.60
N HIS A 24 -55.50 -37.32 -10.46
CA HIS A 24 -54.55 -37.26 -11.57
C HIS A 24 -53.12 -37.02 -11.05
N ILE A 25 -52.13 -37.72 -11.58
CA ILE A 25 -50.71 -37.45 -11.30
C ILE A 25 -50.21 -36.48 -12.38
N PRO A 26 -49.79 -35.24 -12.04
CA PRO A 26 -49.17 -34.35 -13.01
C PRO A 26 -47.77 -34.89 -13.35
N SER A 27 -47.59 -35.23 -14.63
CA SER A 27 -46.31 -35.62 -15.22
C SER A 27 -45.19 -34.61 -14.88
N ILE A 28 -44.07 -35.11 -14.33
CA ILE A 28 -42.84 -34.32 -14.16
C ILE A 28 -42.26 -34.04 -15.56
N ARG A 29 -42.64 -32.90 -16.13
CA ARG A 29 -41.98 -32.29 -17.28
C ARG A 29 -41.67 -30.83 -16.94
N ASN A 30 -40.49 -30.38 -17.37
CA ASN A 30 -39.94 -29.03 -17.20
C ASN A 30 -39.21 -28.72 -15.88
N LEU A 31 -38.35 -29.63 -15.40
CA LEU A 31 -37.17 -29.23 -14.61
C LEU A 31 -36.13 -28.56 -15.53
N LYS A 32 -36.43 -27.37 -16.04
CA LYS A 32 -35.45 -26.53 -16.74
C LYS A 32 -34.74 -25.62 -15.75
N LEU A 33 -33.68 -26.17 -15.16
CA LEU A 33 -32.46 -25.51 -14.70
C LEU A 33 -32.49 -23.96 -14.77
N LEU A 34 -32.85 -23.31 -13.65
CA LEU A 34 -32.89 -21.85 -13.56
C LEU A 34 -32.45 -21.40 -12.17
N LEU A 35 -31.12 -21.34 -11.98
CA LEU A 35 -30.43 -20.55 -10.96
C LEU A 35 -28.95 -20.47 -11.34
N VAL A 36 -28.66 -19.80 -12.45
CA VAL A 36 -27.33 -19.20 -12.66
C VAL A 36 -27.27 -18.00 -11.73
N THR A 37 -26.89 -18.22 -10.47
CA THR A 37 -26.49 -17.13 -9.59
C THR A 37 -25.19 -16.56 -10.11
N SER A 38 -25.31 -15.49 -10.88
CA SER A 38 -24.21 -14.74 -11.44
C SER A 38 -23.40 -14.11 -10.30
N ILE A 39 -22.38 -14.84 -9.84
CA ILE A 39 -21.32 -14.30 -9.00
C ILE A 39 -20.51 -13.34 -9.88
N TRP A 40 -21.04 -12.12 -10.02
CA TRP A 40 -20.29 -10.95 -10.47
C TRP A 40 -19.29 -10.62 -9.37
N VAL A 41 -18.17 -11.36 -9.35
CA VAL A 41 -16.97 -10.85 -8.68
C VAL A 41 -16.63 -9.55 -9.41
N TRP A 42 -16.86 -8.43 -8.74
CA TRP A 42 -16.34 -7.15 -9.17
C TRP A 42 -14.82 -7.19 -9.04
N LEU A 43 -14.17 -7.77 -10.05
CA LEU A 43 -12.78 -7.46 -10.37
C LEU A 43 -12.77 -5.99 -10.81
N SER A 44 -12.79 -5.09 -9.83
CA SER A 44 -12.33 -3.73 -9.99
C SER A 44 -10.87 -3.82 -10.36
N CYS A 45 -10.61 -3.87 -11.67
CA CYS A 45 -9.28 -3.91 -12.24
C CYS A 45 -8.59 -2.59 -11.90
N ALA A 46 -7.87 -2.57 -10.79
CA ALA A 46 -7.10 -1.43 -10.36
C ALA A 46 -6.03 -1.15 -11.44
N SER A 47 -6.26 -0.12 -12.25
CA SER A 47 -5.38 0.23 -13.36
C SER A 47 -4.01 0.61 -12.81
N THR A 48 -3.04 -0.27 -12.98
CA THR A 48 -1.67 -0.06 -12.53
C THR A 48 -0.91 0.56 -13.70
N ARG A 49 -0.40 1.79 -13.51
CA ARG A 49 0.41 2.48 -14.52
C ARG A 49 1.86 2.53 -14.07
N ASN A 50 2.74 1.78 -14.76
CA ASN A 50 4.17 1.96 -14.63
C ASN A 50 4.58 3.28 -15.30
N ILE A 51 5.49 4.02 -14.68
CA ILE A 51 5.79 5.42 -15.02
C ILE A 51 7.22 5.48 -15.57
N PRO A 52 7.40 5.73 -16.88
CA PRO A 52 8.71 5.93 -17.45
C PRO A 52 9.28 7.29 -17.02
N PHE A 53 10.59 7.31 -16.82
CA PHE A 53 11.38 8.46 -16.45
C PHE A 53 12.03 9.06 -17.70
N HIS A 54 11.47 10.18 -18.15
CA HIS A 54 12.02 10.96 -19.26
C HIS A 54 12.76 12.18 -18.70
N ALA A 55 13.95 12.50 -19.23
CA ALA A 55 14.80 13.59 -18.72
C ALA A 55 14.05 14.94 -18.57
N ASN A 56 13.18 15.28 -19.53
CA ASN A 56 12.36 16.50 -19.51
C ASN A 56 11.20 16.48 -18.49
N ALA A 57 10.88 15.32 -17.93
CA ALA A 57 9.87 15.13 -16.89
C ALA A 57 10.47 15.09 -15.48
N LEU A 58 11.78 15.28 -15.33
CA LEU A 58 12.48 15.20 -14.06
C LEU A 58 13.03 16.58 -13.67
N LYS A 59 13.02 16.90 -12.38
CA LYS A 59 13.68 18.11 -11.85
C LYS A 59 14.58 17.77 -10.67
N GLU A 60 15.85 18.09 -10.85
CA GLU A 60 16.88 18.09 -9.81
C GLU A 60 16.61 19.16 -8.75
N VAL A 61 16.70 18.77 -7.46
CA VAL A 61 16.60 19.65 -6.30
C VAL A 61 17.63 19.22 -5.25
N ASN A 62 18.74 19.96 -5.13
CA ASN A 62 19.88 19.63 -4.27
C ASN A 62 20.45 18.20 -4.47
N ARG A 63 20.23 17.62 -5.65
CA ARG A 63 20.71 16.31 -6.10
C ARG A 63 20.96 16.34 -7.60
N ASN A 64 21.93 15.54 -8.03
CA ASN A 64 22.17 15.25 -9.43
C ASN A 64 21.51 13.93 -9.81
N LEU A 65 20.88 13.91 -10.97
CA LEU A 65 20.13 12.80 -11.54
C LEU A 65 21.07 11.84 -12.28
N ILE A 66 20.95 10.55 -11.97
CA ILE A 66 21.53 9.47 -12.76
C ILE A 66 20.40 8.88 -13.63
N LEU A 67 20.45 9.13 -14.94
CA LEU A 67 19.54 8.50 -15.91
C LEU A 67 20.10 7.15 -16.37
N ASP A 68 19.29 6.09 -16.25
CA ASP A 68 19.60 4.84 -16.94
C ASP A 68 19.19 4.98 -18.42
N LYS A 69 20.16 4.81 -19.32
CA LYS A 69 19.93 4.92 -20.78
C LYS A 69 19.35 3.64 -21.39
N ALA A 70 19.42 2.51 -20.68
CA ALA A 70 18.93 1.22 -21.13
C ALA A 70 17.55 0.90 -20.54
N ASP A 71 17.30 1.32 -19.30
CA ASP A 71 16.02 1.12 -18.61
C ASP A 71 15.27 2.44 -18.37
N PRO A 72 14.24 2.79 -19.17
CA PRO A 72 13.47 4.01 -18.97
C PRO A 72 12.62 3.98 -17.69
N TYR A 73 12.55 2.86 -16.97
CA TYR A 73 11.86 2.73 -15.69
C TYR A 73 12.83 2.78 -14.50
N LYS A 74 14.09 3.22 -14.68
CA LYS A 74 15.08 3.36 -13.61
C LYS A 74 15.76 4.75 -13.61
N ILE A 75 15.88 5.32 -12.42
CA ILE A 75 16.68 6.53 -12.13
C ILE A 75 17.49 6.35 -10.85
N GLY A 76 18.53 7.16 -10.68
CA GLY A 76 19.30 7.24 -9.45
C GLY A 76 19.66 8.67 -9.06
N VAL A 77 20.33 8.78 -7.92
CA VAL A 77 20.78 10.04 -7.33
C VAL A 77 22.23 9.95 -6.87
N GLU A 78 23.03 10.95 -7.24
CA GLU A 78 24.41 11.07 -6.76
C GLU A 78 24.49 11.39 -5.26
N ARG A 79 25.57 10.95 -4.63
CA ARG A 79 25.91 11.26 -3.25
C ARG A 79 26.24 12.75 -3.08
N ARG A 80 25.56 13.43 -2.16
CA ARG A 80 25.77 14.85 -1.83
C ARG A 80 25.56 15.11 -0.34
N ALA A 81 26.21 16.15 0.20
CA ALA A 81 26.25 16.42 1.64
C ALA A 81 24.90 16.81 2.26
N SER A 82 24.07 17.62 1.57
CA SER A 82 22.71 17.97 2.00
C SER A 82 21.72 16.83 1.72
N CYS A 83 20.46 16.94 2.14
CA CYS A 83 19.36 16.16 1.50
C CYS A 83 19.09 16.67 0.07
N GLY A 84 18.33 15.90 -0.72
CA GLY A 84 17.68 16.42 -1.92
C GLY A 84 16.77 15.41 -2.62
N VAL A 85 16.17 15.82 -3.74
CA VAL A 85 15.07 15.12 -4.42
C VAL A 85 15.20 15.23 -5.94
N ILE A 86 14.82 14.17 -6.65
CA ILE A 86 14.46 14.23 -8.08
C ILE A 86 12.93 14.22 -8.18
N ILE A 87 12.34 15.37 -8.53
CA ILE A 87 10.89 15.53 -8.66
C ILE A 87 10.41 14.96 -10.00
N LEU A 88 9.32 14.20 -9.96
CA LEU A 88 8.64 13.62 -11.12
C LEU A 88 7.54 14.57 -11.62
N ASN A 89 7.89 15.51 -12.51
CA ASN A 89 6.96 16.52 -13.02
C ASN A 89 5.85 15.95 -13.93
N ASN A 90 5.97 14.70 -14.39
CA ASN A 90 4.92 13.99 -15.15
C ASN A 90 3.91 13.24 -14.25
N LEU A 91 4.03 13.37 -12.92
CA LEU A 91 3.21 12.65 -11.93
C LEU A 91 2.62 13.59 -10.88
N ASP A 92 1.36 13.98 -11.09
CA ASP A 92 0.52 14.58 -10.06
C ASP A 92 0.05 13.48 -9.09
N PHE A 93 0.50 13.55 -7.83
CA PHE A 93 0.16 12.62 -6.74
C PHE A 93 -0.21 13.38 -5.47
N ASN A 94 -1.44 13.17 -4.97
CA ASN A 94 -1.91 13.75 -3.71
C ASN A 94 -2.08 12.66 -2.64
N TYR A 95 -2.93 11.68 -2.95
CA TYR A 95 -3.21 10.49 -2.15
C TYR A 95 -3.34 9.30 -3.09
N GLY A 96 -3.11 8.09 -2.58
CA GLY A 96 -3.21 6.85 -3.37
C GLY A 96 -2.20 5.81 -2.92
N VAL A 97 -1.89 4.88 -3.82
CA VAL A 97 -0.91 3.81 -3.59
C VAL A 97 0.17 3.88 -4.67
N LEU A 98 1.42 3.93 -4.23
CA LEU A 98 2.60 3.80 -5.05
C LEU A 98 3.23 2.42 -4.79
N GLU A 99 3.68 1.74 -5.84
CA GLU A 99 4.60 0.61 -5.72
C GLU A 99 5.90 0.93 -6.47
N MET A 100 7.03 0.48 -5.96
CA MET A 100 8.33 0.70 -6.58
C MET A 100 9.37 -0.26 -6.01
N ASP A 101 10.50 -0.37 -6.71
CA ASP A 101 11.71 -0.93 -6.15
C ASP A 101 12.68 0.20 -5.77
N LEU A 102 13.35 0.08 -4.62
CA LEU A 102 14.41 0.97 -4.14
C LEU A 102 15.70 0.18 -3.86
N GLN A 103 16.86 0.80 -4.07
CA GLN A 103 18.18 0.22 -3.78
C GLN A 103 19.13 1.31 -3.29
N SER A 104 19.55 1.24 -2.02
CA SER A 104 20.68 2.03 -1.49
C SER A 104 22.00 1.57 -2.13
N GLU A 105 22.94 2.49 -2.36
CA GLU A 105 24.26 2.12 -2.89
C GLU A 105 25.20 1.59 -1.80
N ASP A 106 25.10 2.11 -0.59
CA ASP A 106 25.82 1.68 0.62
C ASP A 106 24.85 1.36 1.78
N ILE A 107 25.27 0.57 2.77
CA ILE A 107 24.49 0.29 3.99
C ILE A 107 24.17 1.56 4.79
N SER A 108 25.01 2.59 4.68
CA SER A 108 24.81 3.90 5.30
C SER A 108 23.72 4.75 4.64
N ASP A 109 23.31 4.44 3.40
CA ASP A 109 22.54 5.35 2.56
C ASP A 109 21.04 5.25 2.80
N ALA A 110 20.44 6.35 3.25
CA ALA A 110 18.99 6.51 3.29
C ALA A 110 18.45 7.06 1.95
N ILE A 111 17.59 6.29 1.28
CA ILE A 111 16.84 6.70 0.07
C ILE A 111 15.34 6.49 0.26
N GLY A 112 14.49 7.11 -0.55
CA GLY A 112 13.06 6.95 -0.38
C GLY A 112 12.21 7.77 -1.32
N ILE A 113 10.98 8.04 -0.91
CA ILE A 113 10.03 8.89 -1.64
C ILE A 113 9.73 10.13 -0.84
N ALA A 114 9.99 11.29 -1.45
CA ALA A 114 9.38 12.54 -1.05
C ALA A 114 8.06 12.75 -1.80
N PHE A 115 7.08 13.32 -1.12
CA PHE A 115 5.76 13.69 -1.64
C PHE A 115 5.32 15.00 -0.96
N ASN A 116 4.21 15.59 -1.41
CA ASN A 116 3.79 16.90 -0.93
C ASN A 116 4.88 17.98 -1.10
N ILE A 117 5.69 17.88 -2.17
CA ILE A 117 6.90 18.69 -2.34
C ILE A 117 6.55 20.08 -2.87
N GLU A 118 6.66 21.10 -2.04
CA GLU A 118 6.58 22.48 -2.49
C GLU A 118 7.95 22.92 -3.04
N ASN A 119 9.00 22.76 -2.23
CA ASN A 119 10.40 23.12 -2.53
C ASN A 119 11.40 22.20 -1.78
N ASP A 120 12.68 22.57 -1.73
CA ASP A 120 13.76 21.75 -1.14
C ASP A 120 13.74 21.67 0.40
N SER A 121 12.93 22.52 1.03
CA SER A 121 12.82 22.73 2.46
C SER A 121 11.39 22.51 2.98
N ILE A 122 10.44 22.25 2.07
CA ILE A 122 9.02 22.00 2.36
C ILE A 122 8.56 20.76 1.57
N TYR A 123 8.51 19.60 2.24
CA TYR A 123 8.11 18.30 1.70
C TYR A 123 7.83 17.28 2.83
N GLU A 124 7.07 16.22 2.53
CA GLU A 124 7.03 14.99 3.33
C GLU A 124 7.85 13.90 2.67
N CYS A 125 8.37 12.93 3.44
CA CYS A 125 9.15 11.83 2.91
C CYS A 125 9.00 10.56 3.76
N VAL A 126 9.05 9.40 3.09
CA VAL A 126 9.38 8.11 3.73
C VAL A 126 10.75 7.68 3.20
N GLY A 127 11.75 7.75 4.08
CA GLY A 127 13.10 7.25 3.82
C GLY A 127 13.27 5.82 4.34
N PHE A 128 14.11 5.05 3.66
CA PHE A 128 14.50 3.69 3.97
C PHE A 128 16.02 3.66 4.12
N GLN A 129 16.50 3.29 5.30
CA GLN A 129 17.92 3.12 5.56
C GLN A 129 18.21 1.64 5.81
N PRO A 130 19.18 1.02 5.11
CA PRO A 130 19.60 -0.35 5.39
C PRO A 130 20.07 -0.50 6.84
N LEU A 131 19.78 -1.66 7.44
CA LEU A 131 20.29 -2.07 8.73
C LEU A 131 21.20 -3.27 8.54
N SER A 132 22.38 -3.21 9.17
CA SER A 132 23.25 -4.37 9.32
C SER A 132 22.62 -5.36 10.30
N ASN A 133 22.33 -6.59 9.85
CA ASN A 133 21.93 -7.71 10.69
C ASN A 133 22.96 -8.85 10.56
N PRO A 134 23.44 -9.46 11.66
CA PRO A 134 24.37 -10.60 11.64
C PRO A 134 23.89 -11.83 10.83
N GLU A 135 22.60 -11.98 10.54
CA GLU A 135 22.06 -13.08 9.73
C GLU A 135 22.24 -12.91 8.21
N ASN A 136 23.02 -11.93 7.74
CA ASN A 136 23.16 -11.54 6.32
C ASN A 136 21.82 -11.16 5.64
N GLN A 137 20.79 -10.86 6.42
CA GLN A 137 19.52 -10.34 5.93
C GLN A 137 19.55 -8.81 6.00
N VAL A 138 19.72 -8.13 4.86
CA VAL A 138 19.57 -6.67 4.83
C VAL A 138 18.11 -6.34 5.18
N GLN A 139 17.93 -5.77 6.37
CA GLN A 139 16.66 -5.17 6.80
C GLN A 139 16.70 -3.67 6.52
N TYR A 140 15.56 -2.98 6.64
CA TYR A 140 15.51 -1.53 6.50
C TYR A 140 14.78 -0.90 7.70
N ALA A 141 15.24 0.26 8.15
CA ALA A 141 14.48 1.16 9.00
C ALA A 141 13.70 2.13 8.10
N ALA A 142 12.39 2.27 8.33
CA ALA A 142 11.57 3.22 7.62
C ALA A 142 11.33 4.46 8.50
N THR A 143 11.69 5.63 7.99
CA THR A 143 11.57 6.90 8.72
C THR A 143 10.67 7.86 7.94
N TYR A 144 9.58 8.30 8.57
CA TYR A 144 8.80 9.43 8.07
C TYR A 144 9.44 10.74 8.52
N ILE A 145 9.58 11.66 7.58
CA ILE A 145 10.21 12.98 7.74
C ILE A 145 9.23 14.02 7.17
N ALA A 146 8.83 15.01 7.98
CA ALA A 146 8.11 16.19 7.50
C ALA A 146 8.99 17.45 7.60
N LYS A 147 9.08 18.19 6.49
CA LYS A 147 9.78 19.47 6.37
C LYS A 147 8.83 20.59 5.88
N PRO A 148 8.95 21.83 6.39
CA PRO A 148 9.67 22.14 7.62
C PRO A 148 8.96 21.37 8.76
N GLY A 149 9.62 21.16 9.88
CA GLY A 149 8.99 20.48 11.00
C GLY A 149 7.63 21.12 11.29
N TRP A 150 6.55 20.33 11.32
CA TRP A 150 5.19 20.84 11.40
C TRP A 150 5.07 21.77 12.61
N GLN A 151 4.92 23.06 12.35
CA GLN A 151 4.56 24.02 13.39
C GLN A 151 3.10 23.76 13.74
N SER A 152 2.89 22.98 14.81
CA SER A 152 1.63 23.04 15.52
C SER A 152 1.41 24.51 15.93
N SER A 153 0.24 25.03 15.63
CA SER A 153 -0.12 26.41 15.93
C SER A 153 0.02 26.69 17.43
N GLY A 154 1.14 27.30 17.84
CA GLY A 154 1.43 27.66 19.22
C GLY A 154 2.66 27.03 19.89
N TYR A 155 3.52 26.26 19.19
CA TYR A 155 4.81 25.82 19.77
C TYR A 155 6.01 26.19 18.89
N GLU A 156 6.97 26.90 19.50
CA GLU A 156 8.21 27.34 18.87
C GLU A 156 9.27 26.22 18.79
N SER A 157 10.28 26.46 17.96
CA SER A 157 11.53 25.70 17.77
C SER A 157 11.48 24.40 16.93
N GLY A 158 11.92 24.54 15.67
CA GLY A 158 13.05 23.76 15.09
C GLY A 158 12.93 22.25 14.83
N ILE A 159 11.95 21.53 15.36
CA ILE A 159 11.95 20.06 15.34
C ILE A 159 11.34 19.49 14.06
N SER A 160 12.18 18.99 13.15
CA SER A 160 11.77 18.05 12.11
C SER A 160 11.11 16.84 12.76
N HIS A 161 9.85 16.59 12.44
CA HIS A 161 9.10 15.46 13.00
C HIS A 161 9.57 14.16 12.34
N ASN A 162 10.68 13.61 12.83
CA ASN A 162 11.21 12.32 12.41
C ASN A 162 10.53 11.24 13.24
N ARG A 163 9.56 10.52 12.65
CA ARG A 163 8.98 9.31 13.24
C ARG A 163 9.60 8.11 12.56
N ALA A 164 10.51 7.44 13.27
CA ALA A 164 11.11 6.19 12.83
C ALA A 164 10.25 5.00 13.26
N GLY A 165 10.14 4.00 12.39
CA GLY A 165 9.62 2.68 12.72
C GLY A 165 10.50 1.61 12.07
N GLU A 166 10.88 0.60 12.84
CA GLU A 166 11.64 -0.53 12.31
C GLU A 166 10.75 -1.35 11.38
N PHE A 167 11.20 -1.56 10.14
CA PHE A 167 10.38 -2.18 9.11
C PHE A 167 11.20 -3.12 8.22
N SER A 168 11.52 -4.29 8.78
CA SER A 168 12.38 -5.31 8.15
C SER A 168 11.86 -5.83 6.79
N ILE A 169 12.14 -5.12 5.70
CA ILE A 169 11.96 -5.61 4.33
C ILE A 169 13.22 -6.37 3.92
N LYS A 170 13.05 -7.54 3.30
CA LYS A 170 14.18 -8.31 2.77
C LYS A 170 14.55 -7.88 1.35
N ALA A 171 15.75 -7.33 1.20
CA ALA A 171 16.35 -7.07 -0.10
C ALA A 171 16.50 -8.36 -0.94
N ASP A 172 16.45 -8.22 -2.27
CA ASP A 172 16.86 -9.28 -3.19
C ASP A 172 18.41 -9.41 -3.26
N PRO A 173 18.97 -10.44 -3.93
CA PRO A 173 20.42 -10.61 -4.03
C PRO A 173 21.18 -9.47 -4.74
N ALA A 174 20.47 -8.59 -5.44
CA ALA A 174 21.04 -7.38 -6.05
C ALA A 174 20.88 -6.13 -5.15
N GLY A 175 20.26 -6.26 -3.97
CA GLY A 175 20.07 -5.18 -3.00
C GLY A 175 18.75 -4.42 -3.12
N TRP A 176 17.83 -4.83 -4.02
CA TRP A 176 16.55 -4.13 -4.19
C TRP A 176 15.51 -4.57 -3.16
N ILE A 177 14.85 -3.59 -2.53
CA ILE A 177 13.59 -3.79 -1.81
C ILE A 177 12.42 -3.39 -2.69
N THR A 178 11.32 -4.15 -2.62
CA THR A 178 10.07 -3.84 -3.34
C THR A 178 9.00 -3.43 -2.35
N ILE A 179 8.62 -2.16 -2.36
CA ILE A 179 7.69 -1.59 -1.39
C ILE A 179 6.35 -1.22 -2.03
N ARG A 180 5.30 -1.28 -1.21
CA ARG A 180 4.04 -0.58 -1.46
C ARG A 180 3.90 0.53 -0.43
N LEU A 181 3.54 1.73 -0.86
CA LEU A 181 3.40 2.93 -0.05
C LEU A 181 2.01 3.53 -0.30
N LYS A 182 1.12 3.47 0.71
CA LYS A 182 -0.19 4.15 0.68
C LYS A 182 -0.08 5.45 1.45
N ILE A 183 -0.51 6.53 0.80
CA ILE A 183 -0.54 7.88 1.37
C ILE A 183 -2.00 8.33 1.37
N THR A 184 -2.56 8.54 2.56
CA THR A 184 -3.92 9.06 2.81
C THR A 184 -3.83 10.42 3.48
N PRO A 185 -4.91 11.22 3.61
CA PRO A 185 -4.86 12.53 4.28
C PRO A 185 -4.29 12.53 5.70
N HIS A 186 -4.34 11.39 6.42
CA HIS A 186 -3.94 11.30 7.84
C HIS A 186 -2.92 10.19 8.13
N GLN A 187 -2.52 9.41 7.13
CA GLN A 187 -1.70 8.22 7.35
C GLN A 187 -0.78 7.91 6.17
N VAL A 188 0.43 7.47 6.50
CA VAL A 188 1.35 6.72 5.65
C VAL A 188 1.29 5.25 6.08
N ILE A 189 1.14 4.34 5.12
CA ILE A 189 1.28 2.91 5.35
C ILE A 189 2.29 2.34 4.37
N VAL A 190 3.26 1.57 4.90
CA VAL A 190 4.31 0.89 4.13
C VAL A 190 4.11 -0.61 4.25
N TRP A 191 4.24 -1.35 3.14
CA TRP A 191 4.28 -2.82 3.12
C TRP A 191 5.49 -3.33 2.32
N ASP A 192 6.00 -4.50 2.71
CA ASP A 192 6.78 -5.34 1.82
C ASP A 192 5.81 -6.01 0.82
N LYS A 193 6.05 -5.85 -0.48
CA LYS A 193 5.21 -6.48 -1.51
C LYS A 193 5.26 -8.01 -1.45
N LYS A 194 6.36 -8.58 -0.94
CA LYS A 194 6.56 -10.02 -0.75
C LYS A 194 5.91 -10.54 0.54
N ASN A 195 5.62 -9.68 1.52
CA ASN A 195 5.01 -10.03 2.80
C ASN A 195 4.00 -8.98 3.28
N ILE A 196 2.77 -9.04 2.75
CA ILE A 196 1.70 -8.08 3.06
C ILE A 196 1.26 -8.02 4.52
N ASN A 197 1.57 -9.05 5.32
CA ASN A 197 1.25 -9.09 6.75
C ASN A 197 2.17 -8.16 7.56
N GLN A 198 3.35 -7.84 7.01
CA GLN A 198 4.29 -6.91 7.60
C GLN A 198 3.98 -5.51 7.05
N ARG A 199 3.54 -4.61 7.94
CA ARG A 199 3.29 -3.21 7.60
C ARG A 199 3.76 -2.27 8.70
N LEU A 200 4.25 -1.09 8.29
CA LEU A 200 4.46 0.04 9.19
C LEU A 200 3.36 1.08 8.93
N GLU A 201 2.71 1.54 10.00
CA GLU A 201 1.68 2.57 9.96
C GLU A 201 2.14 3.80 10.72
N LEU A 202 2.12 4.97 10.06
CA LEU A 202 2.59 6.24 10.59
C LEU A 202 1.52 7.31 10.36
N GLU A 203 1.14 8.06 11.40
CA GLU A 203 0.23 9.20 11.24
C GLU A 203 0.90 10.33 10.45
N ARG A 204 0.13 11.04 9.62
CA ARG A 204 0.56 12.27 8.95
C ARG A 204 0.02 13.48 9.71
N PRO A 205 0.89 14.34 10.29
CA PRO A 205 0.46 15.63 10.84
C PRO A 205 0.15 16.66 9.74
N ALA A 206 0.72 16.49 8.55
CA ALA A 206 0.70 17.50 7.50
C ALA A 206 -0.52 17.40 6.57
N SER A 207 -1.14 18.56 6.29
CA SER A 207 -2.08 18.71 5.18
C SER A 207 -1.34 18.81 3.85
N SER A 208 -1.94 18.31 2.78
CA SER A 208 -1.36 18.37 1.44
C SER A 208 -1.41 19.79 0.86
N VAL A 209 -0.24 20.35 0.53
CA VAL A 209 -0.04 21.66 -0.11
C VAL A 209 0.43 21.54 -1.57
N SER A 210 0.92 20.36 -1.98
CA SER A 210 1.48 20.11 -3.31
C SER A 210 1.18 18.70 -3.79
N LYS A 211 1.05 18.53 -5.11
CA LYS A 211 0.89 17.23 -5.77
C LYS A 211 2.21 16.60 -6.25
N LYS A 212 3.35 17.21 -5.96
CA LYS A 212 4.65 16.73 -6.45
C LYS A 212 5.16 15.56 -5.59
N VAL A 213 5.76 14.59 -6.27
CA VAL A 213 6.40 13.38 -5.71
C VAL A 213 7.76 13.16 -6.36
N GLY A 214 8.70 12.50 -5.69
CA GLY A 214 10.07 12.35 -6.16
C GLY A 214 10.92 11.32 -5.41
N LEU A 215 11.99 10.85 -6.06
CA LEU A 215 13.05 10.07 -5.41
C LEU A 215 13.81 10.99 -4.45
N TRP A 216 13.83 10.65 -3.15
CA TRP A 216 14.54 11.37 -2.11
C TRP A 216 15.83 10.64 -1.72
N ALA A 217 16.86 11.41 -1.36
CA ALA A 217 18.05 10.91 -0.69
C ALA A 217 18.41 11.77 0.53
N GLY A 218 18.78 11.08 1.61
CA GLY A 218 19.31 11.66 2.83
C GLY A 218 20.72 12.25 2.67
N PRO A 219 21.22 12.96 3.69
CA PRO A 219 22.58 13.50 3.70
C PRO A 219 23.61 12.40 3.45
N ASN A 220 24.57 12.65 2.56
CA ASN A 220 25.60 11.70 2.16
C ASN A 220 25.08 10.36 1.58
N SER A 221 23.81 10.25 1.18
CA SER A 221 23.24 9.05 0.55
C SER A 221 23.25 9.10 -0.98
N SER A 222 23.46 7.95 -1.62
CA SER A 222 23.16 7.68 -3.04
C SER A 222 22.30 6.41 -3.19
N GLY A 223 21.77 6.19 -4.40
CA GLY A 223 20.96 5.00 -4.70
C GLY A 223 19.98 5.21 -5.84
N TYR A 224 19.08 4.23 -5.99
CA TYR A 224 18.26 4.06 -7.18
C TYR A 224 16.80 3.76 -6.87
N LEU A 225 15.94 4.12 -7.81
CA LEU A 225 14.52 3.81 -7.86
C LEU A 225 14.19 3.22 -9.24
N LYS A 226 13.40 2.16 -9.27
CA LYS A 226 12.83 1.64 -10.51
C LYS A 226 11.39 1.17 -10.36
N ASN A 227 10.74 0.89 -11.49
CA ASN A 227 9.41 0.28 -11.57
C ASN A 227 8.32 1.04 -10.77
N LEU A 228 8.32 2.38 -10.83
CA LEU A 228 7.31 3.17 -10.13
C LEU A 228 5.94 2.99 -10.77
N ASN A 229 5.02 2.42 -10.01
CA ASN A 229 3.65 2.19 -10.39
C ASN A 229 2.70 3.03 -9.55
N LEU A 230 1.86 3.84 -10.20
CA LEU A 230 0.70 4.43 -9.55
C LEU A 230 -0.48 3.45 -9.66
N ILE A 231 -1.00 3.02 -8.51
CA ILE A 231 -2.25 2.28 -8.42
C ILE A 231 -3.34 3.27 -8.01
N LYS A 232 -4.22 3.60 -8.95
CA LYS A 232 -5.43 4.36 -8.65
C LYS A 232 -6.39 3.47 -7.86
N VAL A 233 -6.71 3.89 -6.64
CA VAL A 233 -7.94 3.46 -5.98
C VAL A 233 -9.05 4.27 -6.64
N ASN A 234 -9.99 3.59 -7.31
CA ASN A 234 -11.20 4.26 -7.78
C ASN A 234 -12.02 4.64 -6.54
N ASN A 235 -12.31 5.94 -6.41
CA ASN A 235 -13.33 6.45 -5.49
C ASN A 235 -14.71 6.37 -6.16
#